data_AF-A0A8H7HRH5-F1
#
_entry.id   AF-A0A8H7HRH5-F1
#
_cell.length_a   1.000
_cell.length_b   1.000
_cell.length_c   1.000
_cell.angle_alpha   90.00
_cell.angle_beta   90.00
_cell.angle_gamma   90.00
#
_symmetry.space_group_name_H-M   'P 1'
#
loop_
_entity.id
_entity.type
_entity.pdbx_description
1 polymer ?
#
loop_
_entity_poly.entity_id
_entity_poly.type
_entity_poly.pdbx_seq_one_letter_code
_entity_poly.pdbx_strand_id
1 'polypeptide(L)'
;YQGGAFDPWSGPGYGECYKLINEQFANVFYKNNYAAGTYLQNLYMTYGGTNWGNLATPTVYTSYDYATPVSEDRSLTTKYSEIKLQALFLHATPHYHLAGRISTDATHASLNYIWTTHLAAPEGQNLYIICQTSTTRTGRAEFDFKFATWTTIDGQDNILLYISNQTTITGFYTNSTSKTIVSGSSSVTASIFNGTALISGVPLSNGLVRVAVGNTSVWLDDKTWLAPRVWQPRVSGSVLVFGLYLVRNATINGSTLDITGDAQSATTSELEVLAPSVIEHVTFNGQPVTVSKSTTGTLKGSICVKDLAPNLPSLKDAE
;
A
#
# COMPACT_ATOMS: atom_id res chain seq x y z
N TYR A 1 -7.31 8.24 -17.02
CA TYR A 1 -6.20 7.32 -17.35
C TYR A 1 -6.70 5.88 -17.28
N GLN A 2 -6.05 4.94 -17.98
CA GLN A 2 -6.50 3.55 -18.07
C GLN A 2 -6.49 2.85 -16.70
N GLY A 3 -7.68 2.55 -16.17
CA GLY A 3 -7.90 1.71 -14.98
C GLY A 3 -8.23 0.26 -15.31
N GLY A 4 -8.66 0.05 -16.56
CA GLY A 4 -9.32 -1.13 -17.06
C GLY A 4 -9.32 -1.20 -18.59
N ALA A 5 -10.03 -2.18 -19.15
CA ALA A 5 -10.30 -2.26 -20.58
C ALA A 5 -11.74 -2.77 -20.78
N PHE A 6 -12.45 -2.25 -21.78
CA PHE A 6 -13.70 -2.87 -22.21
C PHE A 6 -13.39 -4.18 -22.96
N ASP A 7 -14.40 -5.05 -23.06
CA ASP A 7 -14.32 -6.28 -23.82
C ASP A 7 -15.55 -6.39 -24.73
N PRO A 8 -15.38 -6.56 -26.06
CA PRO A 8 -16.50 -6.64 -26.98
C PRO A 8 -17.15 -8.02 -26.98
N TRP A 9 -18.30 -8.17 -27.63
CA TRP A 9 -18.86 -9.49 -27.95
C TRP A 9 -17.82 -10.40 -28.62
N SER A 10 -17.76 -11.66 -28.18
CA SER A 10 -16.75 -12.63 -28.62
C SER A 10 -15.29 -12.23 -28.32
N GLY A 11 -15.09 -11.27 -27.41
CA GLY A 11 -13.79 -10.92 -26.86
C GLY A 11 -13.25 -11.99 -25.89
N PRO A 12 -12.00 -11.82 -25.43
CA PRO A 12 -11.33 -12.79 -24.55
C PRO A 12 -11.89 -12.87 -23.12
N GLY A 13 -12.73 -11.92 -22.69
CA GLY A 13 -13.26 -11.85 -21.33
C GLY A 13 -12.41 -11.00 -20.37
N TYR A 14 -13.06 -10.43 -19.36
CA TYR A 14 -12.40 -9.52 -18.40
C TYR A 14 -11.25 -10.16 -17.59
N GLY A 15 -11.23 -11.48 -17.43
CA GLY A 15 -10.09 -12.17 -16.83
C GLY A 15 -8.79 -12.01 -17.63
N GLU A 16 -8.87 -12.08 -18.96
CA GLU A 16 -7.71 -11.85 -19.84
C GLU A 16 -7.37 -10.36 -19.92
N CYS A 17 -8.37 -9.47 -19.92
CA CYS A 17 -8.13 -8.04 -19.77
C CYS A 17 -7.33 -7.75 -18.49
N TYR A 18 -7.69 -8.36 -17.35
CA TYR A 18 -6.98 -8.14 -16.09
C TYR A 18 -5.51 -8.54 -16.18
N LYS A 19 -5.18 -9.67 -16.83
CA LYS A 19 -3.77 -10.08 -17.01
C LYS A 19 -2.93 -9.02 -17.72
N LEU A 20 -3.49 -8.30 -18.70
CA LEU A 20 -2.78 -7.26 -19.45
C LEU A 20 -2.53 -6.00 -18.62
N ILE A 21 -3.50 -5.61 -17.81
CA ILE A 21 -3.53 -4.31 -17.10
C ILE A 21 -3.59 -4.51 -15.59
N ASN A 22 -2.90 -5.52 -15.06
CA ASN A 22 -2.91 -5.90 -13.64
C ASN A 22 -2.20 -4.89 -12.71
N GLU A 23 -1.89 -5.30 -11.49
CA GLU A 23 -1.10 -4.51 -10.53
C GLU A 23 0.30 -4.11 -11.03
N GLN A 24 0.93 -4.89 -11.92
CA GLN A 24 2.25 -4.55 -12.48
C GLN A 24 2.12 -3.38 -13.46
N PHE A 25 1.06 -3.36 -14.27
CA PHE A 25 0.72 -2.20 -15.10
C PHE A 25 0.49 -0.97 -14.21
N ALA A 26 -0.32 -1.08 -13.16
CA ALA A 26 -0.58 0.03 -12.24
C ALA A 26 0.71 0.54 -11.56
N ASN A 27 1.60 -0.36 -11.14
CA ASN A 27 2.88 0.00 -10.52
C ASN A 27 3.79 0.80 -11.45
N VAL A 28 3.86 0.45 -12.74
CA VAL A 28 4.74 1.13 -13.71
C VAL A 28 4.08 2.41 -14.25
N PHE A 29 2.88 2.28 -14.81
CA PHE A 29 2.27 3.34 -15.61
C PHE A 29 1.69 4.47 -14.76
N TYR A 30 1.15 4.18 -13.56
CA TYR A 30 0.63 5.25 -12.71
C TYR A 30 1.76 6.04 -12.08
N LYS A 31 2.86 5.38 -11.69
CA LYS A 31 4.08 6.08 -11.26
C LYS A 31 4.69 6.91 -12.39
N ASN A 32 4.63 6.44 -13.64
CA ASN A 32 5.04 7.24 -14.79
C ASN A 32 4.15 8.50 -14.98
N ASN A 33 2.85 8.43 -14.67
CA ASN A 33 2.01 9.64 -14.64
C ASN A 33 2.45 10.62 -13.54
N TYR A 34 2.86 10.11 -12.37
CA TYR A 34 3.39 10.96 -11.31
C TYR A 34 4.73 11.60 -11.72
N ALA A 35 5.58 10.86 -12.45
CA ALA A 35 6.82 11.39 -13.04
C ALA A 35 6.53 12.51 -14.04
N ALA A 36 5.40 12.43 -14.74
CA ALA A 36 4.93 13.48 -15.60
C ALA A 36 4.45 14.75 -14.85
N GLY A 37 4.29 14.69 -13.53
CA GLY A 37 3.76 15.79 -12.71
C GLY A 37 2.23 15.80 -12.63
N THR A 38 1.58 14.65 -12.82
CA THR A 38 0.11 14.57 -12.75
C THR A 38 -0.39 14.81 -11.33
N TYR A 39 -1.04 15.96 -11.11
CA TYR A 39 -1.66 16.31 -9.82
C TYR A 39 -3.16 15.99 -9.75
N LEU A 40 -3.83 15.78 -10.89
CA LEU A 40 -5.20 15.30 -10.99
C LEU A 40 -5.26 14.03 -11.84
N GLN A 41 -5.56 12.89 -11.21
CA GLN A 41 -5.66 11.60 -11.88
C GLN A 41 -6.98 10.92 -11.56
N ASN A 42 -7.78 10.65 -12.61
CA ASN A 42 -8.93 9.76 -12.54
C ASN A 42 -8.63 8.44 -13.28
N LEU A 43 -8.87 7.30 -12.63
CA LEU A 43 -8.67 5.97 -13.21
C LEU A 43 -10.00 5.46 -13.76
N TYR A 44 -10.09 5.34 -15.08
CA TYR A 44 -11.28 4.88 -15.79
C TYR A 44 -11.10 3.41 -16.22
N MET A 45 -11.82 2.45 -15.68
CA MET A 45 -12.73 2.53 -14.52
C MET A 45 -12.01 2.17 -13.22
N THR A 46 -12.55 2.63 -12.09
CA THR A 46 -12.16 2.15 -10.75
C THR A 46 -13.08 1.02 -10.29
N TYR A 47 -14.37 1.17 -10.57
CA TYR A 47 -15.41 0.15 -10.48
C TYR A 47 -16.27 0.32 -11.74
N GLY A 48 -16.47 -0.76 -12.50
CA GLY A 48 -17.24 -0.67 -13.73
C GLY A 48 -18.73 -0.95 -13.53
N GLY A 49 -19.07 -2.08 -12.92
CA GLY A 49 -20.45 -2.50 -12.63
C GLY A 49 -21.02 -3.41 -13.71
N THR A 50 -22.31 -3.26 -14.01
CA THR A 50 -23.05 -4.14 -14.93
C THR A 50 -23.91 -3.32 -15.89
N ASN A 51 -23.87 -3.65 -17.17
CA ASN A 51 -24.78 -3.11 -18.17
C ASN A 51 -26.13 -3.83 -18.14
N TRP A 52 -26.90 -3.65 -17.06
CA TRP A 52 -28.23 -4.25 -16.92
C TRP A 52 -29.27 -3.54 -17.80
N GLY A 53 -30.41 -4.19 -18.06
CA GLY A 53 -31.56 -3.52 -18.70
C GLY A 53 -31.30 -2.93 -20.09
N ASN A 54 -30.42 -3.55 -20.89
CA ASN A 54 -30.05 -3.10 -22.23
C ASN A 54 -29.43 -1.68 -22.30
N LEU A 55 -28.77 -1.22 -21.23
CA LEU A 55 -28.13 0.10 -21.21
C LEU A 55 -26.84 0.18 -22.06
N ALA A 56 -26.26 -0.97 -22.42
CA ALA A 56 -25.00 -1.05 -23.15
C ALA A 56 -25.10 -0.51 -24.59
N THR A 57 -23.98 -0.01 -25.10
CA THR A 57 -23.75 0.08 -26.55
C THR A 57 -23.75 -1.34 -27.18
N PRO A 58 -24.16 -1.51 -28.45
CA PRO A 58 -24.16 -2.83 -29.12
C PRO A 58 -22.79 -3.52 -29.21
N THR A 59 -21.70 -2.81 -28.94
CA THR A 59 -20.33 -3.35 -29.02
C THR A 59 -19.96 -4.29 -27.87
N VAL A 60 -20.52 -4.07 -26.68
CA VAL A 60 -20.14 -4.77 -25.44
C VAL A 60 -21.31 -5.59 -24.90
N TYR A 61 -21.00 -6.56 -24.04
CA TYR A 61 -21.98 -7.44 -23.41
C TYR A 61 -22.38 -6.96 -22.00
N THR A 62 -23.11 -7.80 -21.27
CA THR A 62 -23.76 -7.46 -19.99
C THR A 62 -22.78 -7.07 -18.89
N SER A 63 -21.72 -7.84 -18.66
CA SER A 63 -20.73 -7.50 -17.64
C SER A 63 -20.03 -6.21 -18.02
N TYR A 64 -19.77 -5.37 -17.03
CA TYR A 64 -18.91 -4.20 -17.17
C TYR A 64 -17.83 -4.20 -16.09
N ASP A 65 -17.33 -5.38 -15.69
CA ASP A 65 -16.23 -5.52 -14.71
C ASP A 65 -15.02 -4.66 -15.10
N TYR A 66 -14.74 -4.61 -16.40
CA TYR A 66 -13.76 -3.72 -17.02
C TYR A 66 -12.32 -4.01 -16.55
N ALA A 67 -12.09 -5.17 -15.90
CA ALA A 67 -10.82 -5.57 -15.30
C ALA A 67 -10.27 -4.52 -14.32
N THR A 68 -11.15 -3.98 -13.50
CA THR A 68 -10.89 -2.81 -12.64
C THR A 68 -10.31 -3.21 -11.29
N PRO A 69 -9.81 -2.25 -10.47
CA PRO A 69 -9.36 -2.59 -9.13
C PRO A 69 -10.48 -3.11 -8.22
N VAL A 70 -11.72 -2.65 -8.40
CA VAL A 70 -12.91 -3.17 -7.72
C VAL A 70 -13.74 -3.95 -8.72
N SER A 71 -13.80 -5.28 -8.58
CA SER A 71 -14.51 -6.17 -9.50
C SER A 71 -16.02 -5.90 -9.53
N GLU A 72 -16.71 -6.44 -10.53
CA GLU A 72 -18.17 -6.27 -10.72
C GLU A 72 -18.99 -6.68 -9.48
N ASP A 73 -18.57 -7.74 -8.79
CA ASP A 73 -19.16 -8.21 -7.52
C ASP A 73 -18.75 -7.38 -6.29
N ARG A 74 -17.92 -6.36 -6.49
CA ARG A 74 -17.31 -5.44 -5.51
C ARG A 74 -16.18 -6.03 -4.69
N SER A 75 -15.66 -7.19 -5.06
CA SER A 75 -14.42 -7.70 -4.48
C SER A 75 -13.21 -6.84 -4.88
N LEU A 76 -12.22 -6.76 -3.99
CA LEU A 76 -10.98 -6.01 -4.18
C LEU A 76 -9.91 -6.91 -4.79
N THR A 77 -9.34 -6.46 -5.91
CA THR A 77 -8.27 -7.18 -6.61
C THR A 77 -6.87 -6.85 -6.07
N THR A 78 -5.84 -7.59 -6.50
CA THR A 78 -4.44 -7.24 -6.20
C THR A 78 -4.08 -5.84 -6.70
N LYS A 79 -4.64 -5.41 -7.83
CA LYS A 79 -4.49 -4.06 -8.36
C LYS A 79 -5.01 -2.99 -7.39
N TYR A 80 -6.11 -3.25 -6.68
CA TYR A 80 -6.59 -2.34 -5.64
C TYR A 80 -5.53 -2.12 -4.56
N SER A 81 -4.90 -3.21 -4.10
CA SER A 81 -3.87 -3.17 -3.06
C SER A 81 -2.64 -2.37 -3.50
N GLU A 82 -2.22 -2.51 -4.77
CA GLU A 82 -1.14 -1.69 -5.36
C GLU A 82 -1.52 -0.20 -5.41
N ILE A 83 -2.72 0.12 -5.92
CA ILE A 83 -3.19 1.51 -6.01
C ILE A 83 -3.30 2.13 -4.61
N LYS A 84 -3.75 1.36 -3.62
CA LYS A 84 -3.83 1.78 -2.22
C LYS A 84 -2.45 2.20 -1.68
N LEU A 85 -1.39 1.42 -1.94
CA LEU A 85 -0.03 1.80 -1.53
C LEU A 85 0.41 3.14 -2.15
N GLN A 86 0.13 3.35 -3.43
CA GLN A 86 0.47 4.60 -4.11
C GLN A 86 -0.33 5.78 -3.55
N ALA A 87 -1.63 5.59 -3.28
CA ALA A 87 -2.49 6.62 -2.73
C ALA A 87 -2.05 7.02 -1.30
N LEU A 88 -1.71 6.05 -0.45
CA LEU A 88 -1.18 6.30 0.89
C LEU A 88 0.14 7.10 0.83
N PHE A 89 1.04 6.72 -0.08
CA PHE A 89 2.28 7.45 -0.32
C PHE A 89 2.03 8.92 -0.73
N LEU A 90 1.15 9.16 -1.70
CA LEU A 90 0.83 10.51 -2.16
C LEU A 90 0.16 11.35 -1.07
N HIS A 91 -0.73 10.76 -0.27
CA HIS A 91 -1.35 11.44 0.87
C HIS A 91 -0.32 11.84 1.95
N ALA A 92 0.71 11.03 2.16
CA ALA A 92 1.81 11.33 3.08
C ALA A 92 2.87 12.29 2.49
N THR A 93 2.78 12.60 1.20
CA THR A 93 3.76 13.43 0.48
C THR A 93 3.10 14.68 -0.11
N PRO A 94 2.55 15.59 0.73
CA PRO A 94 1.79 16.73 0.23
C PRO A 94 2.62 17.62 -0.69
N HIS A 95 3.92 17.82 -0.44
CA HIS A 95 4.79 18.69 -1.26
C HIS A 95 4.91 18.26 -2.73
N TYR A 96 4.48 17.04 -3.09
CA TYR A 96 4.46 16.57 -4.48
C TYR A 96 3.73 17.52 -5.43
N HIS A 97 2.62 18.16 -5.00
CA HIS A 97 1.86 19.07 -5.86
C HIS A 97 2.60 20.36 -6.22
N LEU A 98 3.68 20.68 -5.49
CA LEU A 98 4.55 21.83 -5.77
C LEU A 98 5.81 21.42 -6.55
N ALA A 99 6.03 20.12 -6.75
CA ALA A 99 7.28 19.62 -7.30
C ALA A 99 7.39 19.89 -8.81
N GLY A 100 8.50 20.51 -9.20
CA GLY A 100 8.90 20.69 -10.59
C GLY A 100 9.85 19.58 -11.04
N ARG A 101 9.88 19.28 -12.34
CA ARG A 101 10.83 18.32 -12.90
C ARG A 101 12.23 18.93 -12.98
N ILE A 102 13.21 18.24 -12.39
CA ILE A 102 14.62 18.63 -12.39
C ILE A 102 15.39 17.90 -13.48
N SER A 103 15.25 16.58 -13.57
CA SER A 103 15.93 15.80 -14.60
C SER A 103 15.14 14.57 -15.03
N THR A 104 15.53 14.02 -16.18
CA THR A 104 15.02 12.75 -16.69
C THR A 104 16.14 12.05 -17.43
N ASP A 105 16.80 11.10 -16.78
CA ASP A 105 18.05 10.51 -17.26
C ASP A 105 18.33 9.14 -16.60
N ALA A 106 19.42 8.49 -17.02
CA ALA A 106 19.89 7.22 -16.46
C ALA A 106 21.22 7.34 -15.69
N THR A 107 21.53 8.53 -15.19
CA THR A 107 22.83 8.83 -14.53
C THR A 107 22.80 8.64 -13.02
N HIS A 108 21.60 8.53 -12.42
CA HIS A 108 21.40 8.36 -10.97
C HIS A 108 21.65 6.94 -10.47
N ALA A 109 21.70 5.96 -11.37
CA ALA A 109 21.87 4.54 -11.05
C ALA A 109 23.15 3.97 -11.67
N SER A 110 23.71 2.93 -11.04
CA SER A 110 24.87 2.22 -11.59
C SER A 110 24.59 1.49 -12.92
N LEU A 111 23.31 1.29 -13.25
CA LEU A 111 22.85 0.67 -14.49
C LEU A 111 22.20 1.72 -15.41
N ASN A 112 22.76 1.89 -16.61
CA ASN A 112 22.30 2.86 -17.61
C ASN A 112 20.89 2.59 -18.20
N TYR A 113 20.27 1.47 -17.85
CA TYR A 113 18.90 1.12 -18.22
C TYR A 113 17.90 1.30 -17.07
N ILE A 114 18.35 1.90 -15.95
CA ILE A 114 17.47 2.39 -14.90
C ILE A 114 17.23 3.87 -15.16
N TRP A 115 16.03 4.16 -15.64
CA TRP A 115 15.57 5.48 -15.97
C TRP A 115 14.98 6.16 -14.73
N THR A 116 15.38 7.41 -14.49
CA THR A 116 14.98 8.17 -13.31
C THR A 116 14.37 9.50 -13.73
N THR A 117 13.18 9.79 -13.22
CA THR A 117 12.63 11.14 -13.21
C THR A 117 12.79 11.74 -11.83
N HIS A 118 13.55 12.83 -11.73
CA HIS A 118 13.77 13.56 -10.49
C HIS A 118 12.85 14.79 -10.45
N LEU A 119 12.02 14.86 -9.42
CA LEU A 119 11.16 15.99 -9.10
C LEU A 119 11.65 16.63 -7.79
N ALA A 120 11.58 17.96 -7.70
CA ALA A 120 11.89 18.67 -6.47
C ALA A 120 10.84 19.75 -6.17
N ALA A 121 10.42 19.81 -4.91
CA ALA A 121 9.59 20.88 -4.39
C ALA A 121 10.45 22.09 -3.98
N PRO A 122 9.90 23.32 -3.99
CA PRO A 122 10.64 24.54 -3.61
C PRO A 122 11.21 24.49 -2.19
N GLU A 123 10.60 23.71 -1.31
CA GLU A 123 10.98 23.55 0.10
C GLU A 123 12.09 22.48 0.32
N GLY A 124 12.67 21.95 -0.77
CA GLY A 124 13.83 21.06 -0.71
C GLY A 124 13.50 19.56 -0.65
N GLN A 125 12.22 19.18 -0.72
CA GLN A 125 11.83 17.78 -0.82
C GLN A 125 12.07 17.27 -2.25
N ASN A 126 12.60 16.05 -2.37
CA ASN A 126 12.93 15.42 -3.63
C ASN A 126 12.14 14.12 -3.78
N LEU A 127 11.60 13.89 -4.98
CA LEU A 127 10.93 12.64 -5.36
C LEU A 127 11.62 12.07 -6.59
N TYR A 128 12.04 10.81 -6.50
CA TYR A 128 12.64 10.07 -7.59
C TYR A 128 11.71 8.94 -8.01
N ILE A 129 11.32 8.94 -9.27
CA ILE A 129 10.49 7.88 -9.85
C ILE A 129 11.36 7.12 -10.83
N ILE A 130 11.54 5.84 -10.54
CA ILE A 130 12.48 4.96 -11.24
C ILE A 130 11.75 3.84 -11.97
N CYS A 131 12.23 3.52 -13.17
CA CYS A 131 11.75 2.39 -13.95
C CYS A 131 12.87 1.83 -14.84
N GLN A 132 12.67 0.65 -15.41
CA GLN A 132 13.55 0.18 -16.48
C GLN A 132 13.20 0.92 -17.78
N THR A 133 14.19 1.13 -18.66
CA THR A 133 14.00 1.86 -19.94
C THR A 133 13.06 1.16 -20.93
N SER A 134 12.68 -0.10 -20.69
CA SER A 134 11.74 -0.85 -21.53
C SER A 134 10.85 -1.76 -20.69
N THR A 135 9.56 -1.83 -21.02
CA THR A 135 8.60 -2.77 -20.43
C THR A 135 8.80 -4.21 -20.89
N THR A 136 9.63 -4.45 -21.90
CA THR A 136 10.02 -5.81 -22.32
C THR A 136 11.08 -6.42 -21.39
N ARG A 137 11.71 -5.60 -20.54
CA ARG A 137 12.64 -6.08 -19.52
C ARG A 137 11.82 -6.44 -18.27
N THR A 138 11.77 -7.73 -17.98
CA THR A 138 11.04 -8.29 -16.83
C THR A 138 11.97 -8.90 -15.77
N GLY A 139 13.26 -8.97 -16.09
CA GLY A 139 14.29 -9.47 -15.18
C GLY A 139 14.57 -8.50 -14.03
N ARG A 140 14.93 -9.07 -12.88
CA ARG A 140 15.39 -8.31 -11.71
C ARG A 140 16.67 -7.54 -12.06
N ALA A 141 16.71 -6.26 -11.67
CA ALA A 141 17.90 -5.42 -11.78
C ALA A 141 18.42 -5.10 -10.37
N GLU A 142 19.73 -5.24 -10.18
CA GLU A 142 20.43 -4.83 -8.96
C GLU A 142 21.27 -3.59 -9.29
N PHE A 143 21.04 -2.48 -8.58
CA PHE A 143 21.73 -1.22 -8.83
C PHE A 143 21.91 -0.44 -7.53
N ASP A 144 22.90 0.45 -7.53
CA ASP A 144 23.10 1.43 -6.47
C ASP A 144 22.36 2.73 -6.83
N PHE A 145 21.70 3.32 -5.84
CA PHE A 145 20.96 4.58 -6.00
C PHE A 145 21.09 5.40 -4.70
N LYS A 146 21.48 6.69 -4.79
CA LYS A 146 21.91 7.49 -3.63
C LYS A 146 21.05 8.75 -3.45
N PHE A 147 20.30 8.86 -2.34
CA PHE A 147 19.43 10.01 -1.98
C PHE A 147 19.00 9.97 -0.49
N ALA A 148 18.25 10.97 0.00
CA ALA A 148 17.76 11.08 1.40
C ALA A 148 16.28 11.53 1.50
N THR A 149 15.48 10.99 2.45
CA THR A 149 14.03 11.30 2.66
C THR A 149 13.54 11.09 4.12
N TRP A 150 12.57 11.87 4.67
CA TRP A 150 11.87 11.64 5.97
C TRP A 150 10.53 12.43 6.14
N THR A 151 9.70 12.12 7.17
CA THR A 151 8.49 12.88 7.63
C THR A 151 8.21 12.70 9.16
N THR A 152 7.32 13.51 9.81
CA THR A 152 7.09 13.60 11.29
C THR A 152 5.63 13.44 11.74
N ILE A 153 5.37 12.66 12.82
CA ILE A 153 4.08 12.43 13.52
C ILE A 153 4.29 12.42 15.05
N ASP A 154 3.51 13.16 15.85
CA ASP A 154 3.62 13.26 17.32
C ASP A 154 5.02 13.65 17.85
N GLY A 155 5.73 14.50 17.11
CA GLY A 155 7.13 14.84 17.40
C GLY A 155 8.11 13.69 17.16
N GLN A 156 7.63 12.60 16.54
CA GLN A 156 8.39 11.42 16.15
C GLN A 156 8.47 11.32 14.62
N ASP A 157 9.68 11.28 14.06
CA ASP A 157 9.85 11.05 12.62
C ASP A 157 9.43 9.62 12.28
N ASN A 158 8.60 9.43 11.26
CA ASN A 158 8.14 8.11 10.84
C ASN A 158 8.44 7.90 9.37
N ILE A 159 9.17 6.84 9.04
CA ILE A 159 9.45 6.46 7.65
C ILE A 159 8.88 5.06 7.43
N LEU A 160 7.81 4.94 6.65
CA LEU A 160 7.28 3.65 6.23
C LEU A 160 7.93 3.28 4.89
N LEU A 161 8.66 2.18 4.87
CA LEU A 161 9.27 1.63 3.66
C LEU A 161 8.72 0.23 3.43
N TYR A 162 8.15 0.01 2.24
CA TYR A 162 7.83 -1.33 1.78
C TYR A 162 8.81 -1.71 0.69
N ILE A 163 9.40 -2.88 0.84
CA ILE A 163 10.39 -3.40 -0.09
C ILE A 163 9.91 -4.75 -0.60
N SER A 164 10.12 -5.01 -1.88
CA SER A 164 9.72 -6.29 -2.49
C SER A 164 10.89 -7.25 -2.42
N ASN A 165 10.98 -8.08 -1.36
CA ASN A 165 11.98 -9.14 -1.20
C ASN A 165 13.44 -8.77 -1.59
N GLN A 166 13.91 -7.59 -1.18
CA GLN A 166 15.21 -7.07 -1.60
C GLN A 166 16.00 -6.47 -0.44
N THR A 167 17.32 -6.64 -0.48
CA THR A 167 18.23 -5.97 0.43
C THR A 167 18.22 -4.48 0.11
N THR A 168 17.65 -3.68 0.99
CA THR A 168 17.80 -2.23 0.95
C THR A 168 18.69 -1.78 2.08
N ILE A 169 19.69 -0.97 1.77
CA ILE A 169 20.30 -0.11 2.76
C ILE A 169 19.47 1.17 2.77
N THR A 170 18.69 1.36 3.83
CA THR A 170 17.99 2.63 4.07
C THR A 170 18.85 3.48 4.98
N GLY A 171 19.25 4.66 4.51
CA GLY A 171 19.95 5.66 5.30
C GLY A 171 19.06 6.86 5.60
N PHE A 172 19.08 7.35 6.84
CA PHE A 172 18.51 8.66 7.16
C PHE A 172 19.40 9.41 8.16
N TYR A 173 19.44 10.73 8.04
CA TYR A 173 20.17 11.57 8.97
C TYR A 173 19.53 11.54 10.36
N THR A 174 20.35 11.45 11.39
CA THR A 174 19.90 11.51 12.78
C THR A 174 20.95 12.17 13.65
N ASN A 175 20.50 13.03 14.55
CA ASN A 175 21.33 13.58 15.63
C ASN A 175 21.27 12.69 16.89
N SER A 176 20.51 11.58 16.86
CA SER A 176 20.40 10.68 17.98
C SER A 176 21.72 9.94 18.21
N THR A 177 22.17 9.91 19.46
CA THR A 177 23.28 9.07 19.93
C THR A 177 22.78 7.80 20.62
N SER A 178 21.46 7.61 20.71
CA SER A 178 20.85 6.45 21.35
C SER A 178 21.06 5.19 20.51
N LYS A 179 21.23 4.05 21.18
CA LYS A 179 21.30 2.76 20.50
C LYS A 179 20.02 2.52 19.69
N THR A 180 20.18 2.06 18.45
CA THR A 180 19.07 1.65 17.60
C THR A 180 18.37 0.42 18.17
N ILE A 181 17.03 0.40 18.14
CA ILE A 181 16.23 -0.74 18.59
C ILE A 181 15.56 -1.34 17.37
N VAL A 182 15.83 -2.61 17.08
CA VAL A 182 15.13 -3.36 16.03
C VAL A 182 14.18 -4.35 16.70
N SER A 183 12.90 -4.29 16.33
CA SER A 183 11.84 -5.15 16.81
C SER A 183 11.14 -5.84 15.64
N GLY A 184 10.63 -7.06 15.86
CA GLY A 184 9.83 -7.79 14.86
C GLY A 184 10.63 -8.62 13.86
N SER A 185 11.96 -8.45 13.77
CA SER A 185 12.82 -9.32 12.95
C SER A 185 14.27 -9.38 13.45
N SER A 186 14.91 -10.52 13.23
CA SER A 186 16.36 -10.73 13.40
C SER A 186 17.16 -10.59 12.10
N SER A 187 16.51 -10.57 10.93
CA SER A 187 17.15 -10.40 9.62
C SER A 187 17.41 -8.94 9.27
N VAL A 188 16.87 -8.01 10.06
CA VAL A 188 17.08 -6.57 9.92
C VAL A 188 18.04 -6.09 11.00
N THR A 189 18.98 -5.27 10.60
CA THR A 189 19.99 -4.65 11.46
C THR A 189 19.94 -3.14 11.29
N ALA A 190 20.32 -2.42 12.33
CA ALA A 190 20.45 -0.98 12.29
C ALA A 190 21.69 -0.53 13.06
N SER A 191 22.34 0.52 12.58
CA SER A 191 23.47 1.15 13.24
C SER A 191 23.47 2.65 12.97
N ILE A 192 24.16 3.43 13.82
CA ILE A 192 24.37 4.86 13.58
C ILE A 192 25.85 5.06 13.30
N PHE A 193 26.16 5.71 12.18
CA PHE A 193 27.51 6.07 11.80
C PHE A 193 27.53 7.51 11.27
N ASN A 194 28.36 8.36 11.87
CA ASN A 194 28.58 9.75 11.46
C ASN A 194 27.28 10.55 11.19
N GLY A 195 26.35 10.55 12.17
CA GLY A 195 25.07 11.26 12.06
C GLY A 195 24.07 10.65 11.07
N THR A 196 24.29 9.41 10.63
CA THR A 196 23.38 8.67 9.74
C THR A 196 23.01 7.34 10.37
N ALA A 197 21.71 7.07 10.48
CA ALA A 197 21.20 5.75 10.78
C ALA A 197 21.16 4.91 9.50
N LEU A 198 21.80 3.76 9.51
CA LEU A 198 21.82 2.79 8.42
C LEU A 198 21.01 1.57 8.85
N ILE A 199 19.98 1.25 8.07
CA ILE A 199 19.15 0.07 8.24
C ILE A 199 19.43 -0.87 7.07
N SER A 200 19.72 -2.13 7.36
CA SER A 200 20.03 -3.13 6.36
C SER A 200 19.38 -4.47 6.69
N GLY A 201 18.98 -5.19 5.65
CA GLY A 201 18.35 -6.51 5.76
C GLY A 201 17.06 -6.60 4.97
N VAL A 202 16.44 -7.78 5.02
CA VAL A 202 15.16 -8.07 4.35
C VAL A 202 14.13 -8.37 5.44
N PRO A 203 13.04 -7.60 5.56
CA PRO A 203 11.96 -7.94 6.47
C PRO A 203 11.36 -9.29 6.04
N LEU A 204 11.02 -10.12 7.02
CA LEU A 204 10.38 -11.40 6.75
C LEU A 204 8.93 -11.13 6.32
N SER A 205 8.41 -11.91 5.37
CA SER A 205 7.03 -11.78 4.85
C SER A 205 5.96 -12.29 5.83
N ASN A 206 6.15 -12.06 7.14
CA ASN A 206 5.29 -12.59 8.20
C ASN A 206 5.01 -11.58 9.34
N GLY A 207 5.40 -10.32 9.21
CA GLY A 207 5.01 -9.29 10.16
C GLY A 207 5.88 -8.03 10.13
N LEU A 208 5.34 -6.98 10.74
CA LEU A 208 5.97 -5.67 10.79
C LEU A 208 7.31 -5.71 11.53
N VAL A 209 8.29 -5.05 10.92
CA VAL A 209 9.57 -4.72 11.56
C VAL A 209 9.57 -3.25 11.92
N ARG A 210 10.02 -2.93 13.13
CA ARG A 210 10.22 -1.55 13.58
C ARG A 210 11.68 -1.32 13.93
N VAL A 211 12.27 -0.28 13.35
CA VAL A 211 13.57 0.23 13.74
C VAL A 211 13.38 1.60 14.41
N ALA A 212 13.64 1.69 15.71
CA ALA A 212 13.58 2.94 16.45
C ALA A 212 14.99 3.55 16.62
N VAL A 213 15.11 4.85 16.33
CA VAL A 213 16.34 5.65 16.43
C VAL A 213 16.00 6.99 17.06
N GLY A 214 16.21 7.13 18.37
CA GLY A 214 15.75 8.30 19.12
C GLY A 214 14.23 8.51 18.97
N ASN A 215 13.84 9.68 18.48
CA ASN A 215 12.45 10.00 18.14
C ASN A 215 12.11 9.65 16.68
N THR A 216 12.74 8.66 16.08
CA THR A 216 12.38 8.22 14.71
C THR A 216 12.01 6.74 14.73
N SER A 217 10.90 6.35 14.10
CA SER A 217 10.55 4.96 13.85
C SER A 217 10.47 4.69 12.35
N VAL A 218 11.26 3.73 11.88
CA VAL A 218 11.19 3.20 10.52
C VAL A 218 10.46 1.87 10.56
N TRP A 219 9.39 1.76 9.77
CA TRP A 219 8.57 0.56 9.68
C TRP A 219 8.85 -0.13 8.35
N LEU A 220 9.15 -1.44 8.39
CA LEU A 220 9.51 -2.23 7.24
C LEU A 220 8.64 -3.48 7.16
N ASP A 221 8.26 -3.84 5.94
CA ASP A 221 7.67 -5.14 5.66
C ASP A 221 7.86 -5.50 4.17
N ASP A 222 7.59 -6.75 3.83
CA ASP A 222 7.50 -7.19 2.46
C ASP A 222 6.24 -6.61 1.79
N LYS A 223 6.40 -6.14 0.55
CA LYS A 223 5.30 -5.54 -0.23
C LYS A 223 4.10 -6.49 -0.37
N THR A 224 4.32 -7.79 -0.60
CA THR A 224 3.23 -8.74 -0.83
C THR A 224 2.42 -9.00 0.44
N TRP A 225 3.07 -8.92 1.61
CA TRP A 225 2.38 -8.94 2.90
C TRP A 225 1.65 -7.62 3.15
N LEU A 226 2.34 -6.49 3.01
CA LEU A 226 1.81 -5.18 3.41
C LEU A 226 0.66 -4.67 2.53
N ALA A 227 0.79 -4.78 1.20
CA ALA A 227 -0.13 -4.16 0.25
C ALA A 227 -1.62 -4.49 0.50
N PRO A 228 -2.02 -5.76 0.65
CA PRO A 228 -3.41 -6.08 0.95
C PRO A 228 -3.81 -5.65 2.37
N ARG A 229 -2.87 -5.62 3.31
CA ARG A 229 -3.16 -5.55 4.75
C ARG A 229 -3.24 -4.13 5.31
N VAL A 230 -2.49 -3.17 4.77
CA VAL A 230 -2.39 -1.82 5.36
C VAL A 230 -3.60 -0.94 5.05
N TRP A 231 -4.09 -0.22 6.05
CA TRP A 231 -5.14 0.78 5.96
C TRP A 231 -4.80 1.99 6.83
N GLN A 232 -5.13 3.19 6.35
CA GLN A 232 -4.98 4.44 7.10
C GLN A 232 -6.34 5.13 7.17
N PRO A 233 -7.24 4.72 8.09
CA PRO A 233 -8.51 5.40 8.27
C PRO A 233 -8.28 6.84 8.73
N ARG A 234 -9.17 7.75 8.31
CA ARG A 234 -9.14 9.14 8.78
C ARG A 234 -9.73 9.20 10.18
N VAL A 235 -8.91 9.56 11.16
CA VAL A 235 -9.30 9.78 12.56
C VAL A 235 -8.76 11.14 13.03
N SER A 236 -9.05 11.55 14.26
CA SER A 236 -8.53 12.80 14.87
C SER A 236 -7.02 12.77 15.19
N GLY A 237 -6.28 11.81 14.60
CA GLY A 237 -4.86 11.56 14.77
C GLY A 237 -4.37 10.64 13.65
N SER A 238 -3.21 10.01 13.82
CA SER A 238 -2.68 9.04 12.85
C SER A 238 -2.80 7.61 13.38
N VAL A 239 -3.48 6.76 12.61
CA VAL A 239 -3.62 5.33 12.91
C VAL A 239 -3.35 4.54 11.64
N LEU A 240 -2.60 3.45 11.76
CA LEU A 240 -2.50 2.41 10.75
C LEU A 240 -3.13 1.13 11.28
N VAL A 241 -3.98 0.51 10.46
CA VAL A 241 -4.63 -0.77 10.74
C VAL A 241 -4.11 -1.78 9.73
N PHE A 242 -3.74 -2.96 10.21
CA PHE A 242 -3.18 -4.04 9.41
C PHE A 242 -4.01 -5.32 9.57
N GLY A 243 -4.16 -6.06 8.47
CA GLY A 243 -4.64 -7.45 8.46
C GLY A 243 -6.10 -7.66 8.03
N LEU A 244 -6.96 -6.65 8.20
CA LEU A 244 -8.36 -6.71 7.75
C LEU A 244 -8.49 -6.65 6.23
N TYR A 245 -9.52 -7.31 5.69
CA TYR A 245 -9.83 -7.28 4.26
C TYR A 245 -10.21 -5.88 3.78
N LEU A 246 -10.99 -5.15 4.58
CA LEU A 246 -11.35 -3.76 4.33
C LEU A 246 -11.56 -3.02 5.65
N VAL A 247 -10.93 -1.85 5.79
CA VAL A 247 -11.29 -0.87 6.83
C VAL A 247 -12.13 0.20 6.16
N ARG A 248 -13.41 0.28 6.51
CA ARG A 248 -14.36 1.27 5.97
C ARG A 248 -14.28 2.60 6.69
N ASN A 249 -14.19 2.56 8.01
CA ASN A 249 -14.06 3.74 8.86
C ASN A 249 -13.41 3.39 10.19
N ALA A 250 -12.84 4.38 10.86
CA ALA A 250 -12.44 4.27 12.26
C ALA A 250 -12.74 5.56 13.02
N THR A 251 -12.86 5.49 14.35
CA THR A 251 -13.07 6.65 15.22
C THR A 251 -12.36 6.44 16.55
N ILE A 252 -11.78 7.50 17.10
CA ILE A 252 -11.14 7.47 18.42
C ILE A 252 -12.13 8.04 19.45
N ASN A 253 -12.44 7.25 20.47
CA ASN A 253 -13.30 7.60 21.60
C ASN A 253 -12.55 7.34 22.91
N GLY A 254 -11.93 8.38 23.47
CA GLY A 254 -11.08 8.24 24.66
C GLY A 254 -9.89 7.32 24.39
N SER A 255 -9.79 6.21 25.14
CA SER A 255 -8.75 5.18 24.97
C SER A 255 -9.15 4.05 24.01
N THR A 256 -10.28 4.17 23.30
CA THR A 256 -10.80 3.14 22.40
C THR A 256 -10.71 3.59 20.94
N LEU A 257 -10.20 2.70 20.08
CA LEU A 257 -10.31 2.82 18.63
C LEU A 257 -11.45 1.93 18.13
N ASP A 258 -12.52 2.55 17.62
CA ASP A 258 -13.65 1.85 17.02
C ASP A 258 -13.43 1.69 15.52
N ILE A 259 -13.38 0.45 15.03
CA ILE A 259 -13.15 0.14 13.61
C ILE A 259 -14.43 -0.46 13.03
N THR A 260 -14.78 -0.02 11.82
CA THR A 260 -15.83 -0.67 11.00
C THR A 260 -15.24 -1.15 9.68
N GLY A 261 -15.63 -2.34 9.24
CA GLY A 261 -15.05 -2.93 8.06
C GLY A 261 -15.47 -4.37 7.82
N ASP A 262 -14.66 -5.03 6.99
CA ASP A 262 -14.91 -6.38 6.50
C ASP A 262 -13.69 -7.23 6.85
N ALA A 263 -13.96 -8.40 7.39
CA ALA A 263 -12.98 -9.43 7.66
C ALA A 263 -13.24 -10.60 6.72
N GLN A 264 -12.22 -11.40 6.44
CA GLN A 264 -12.34 -12.52 5.51
C GLN A 264 -13.18 -13.64 6.15
N SER A 265 -14.18 -14.15 5.41
CA SER A 265 -15.01 -15.26 5.87
C SER A 265 -14.18 -16.52 6.08
N ALA A 266 -14.60 -17.38 7.01
CA ALA A 266 -14.00 -18.67 7.30
C ALA A 266 -12.52 -18.62 7.75
N THR A 267 -12.00 -17.44 8.09
CA THR A 267 -10.65 -17.27 8.61
C THR A 267 -10.64 -16.46 9.90
N THR A 268 -9.66 -16.76 10.75
CA THR A 268 -9.29 -15.83 11.82
C THR A 268 -8.50 -14.71 11.17
N SER A 269 -9.10 -13.52 11.06
CA SER A 269 -8.43 -12.34 10.53
C SER A 269 -7.56 -11.75 11.63
N GLU A 270 -6.26 -11.62 11.36
CA GLU A 270 -5.35 -10.91 12.24
C GLU A 270 -5.67 -9.41 12.24
N LEU A 271 -5.59 -8.79 13.40
CA LEU A 271 -5.70 -7.34 13.56
C LEU A 271 -4.44 -6.84 14.22
N GLU A 272 -3.73 -5.92 13.57
CA GLU A 272 -2.62 -5.19 14.19
C GLU A 272 -2.83 -3.69 13.97
N VAL A 273 -2.60 -2.89 15.01
CA VAL A 273 -2.92 -1.46 15.02
C VAL A 273 -1.71 -0.68 15.54
N LEU A 274 -1.21 0.23 14.72
CA LEU A 274 -0.33 1.30 15.15
C LEU A 274 -1.19 2.53 15.44
N ALA A 275 -1.24 2.94 16.70
CA ALA A 275 -2.04 4.06 17.17
C ALA A 275 -1.31 4.85 18.27
N PRO A 276 -1.77 6.08 18.59
CA PRO A 276 -1.25 6.85 19.72
C PRO A 276 -1.33 6.06 21.03
N SER A 277 -0.38 6.31 21.95
CA SER A 277 -0.24 5.54 23.19
C SER A 277 -1.43 5.61 24.15
N VAL A 278 -2.31 6.61 24.00
CA VAL A 278 -3.57 6.74 24.74
C VAL A 278 -4.59 5.67 24.35
N ILE A 279 -4.43 5.05 23.18
CA ILE A 279 -5.31 3.98 22.72
C ILE A 279 -4.87 2.67 23.34
N GLU A 280 -5.76 2.07 24.12
CA GLU A 280 -5.55 0.83 24.86
C GLU A 280 -6.55 -0.27 24.46
N HIS A 281 -7.65 0.12 23.82
CA HIS A 281 -8.75 -0.77 23.45
C HIS A 281 -9.10 -0.63 21.97
N VAL A 282 -9.60 -1.72 21.38
CA VAL A 282 -10.06 -1.75 19.99
C VAL A 282 -11.42 -2.45 19.92
N THR A 283 -12.33 -1.89 19.14
CA THR A 283 -13.56 -2.58 18.75
C THR A 283 -13.59 -2.78 17.23
N PHE A 284 -14.29 -3.82 16.78
CA PHE A 284 -14.54 -4.08 15.37
C PHE A 284 -16.03 -4.36 15.16
N ASN A 285 -16.67 -3.58 14.29
CA ASN A 285 -18.11 -3.64 14.02
C ASN A 285 -18.96 -3.63 15.31
N GLY A 286 -18.55 -2.79 16.27
CA GLY A 286 -19.22 -2.61 17.56
C GLY A 286 -18.93 -3.69 18.60
N GLN A 287 -18.10 -4.69 18.29
CA GLN A 287 -17.71 -5.75 19.22
C GLN A 287 -16.28 -5.54 19.74
N PRO A 288 -16.00 -5.71 21.05
CA PRO A 288 -14.64 -5.62 21.58
C PRO A 288 -13.70 -6.65 20.95
N VAL A 289 -12.47 -6.25 20.67
CA VAL A 289 -11.38 -7.15 20.23
C VAL A 289 -10.34 -7.25 21.33
N THR A 290 -10.05 -8.46 21.79
CA THR A 290 -8.96 -8.69 22.74
C THR A 290 -7.63 -8.41 22.05
N VAL A 291 -6.91 -7.40 22.54
CA VAL A 291 -5.61 -6.98 22.01
C VAL A 291 -4.53 -7.02 23.08
N SER A 292 -3.28 -7.24 22.65
CA SER A 292 -2.08 -7.12 23.48
C SER A 292 -0.99 -6.34 22.75
N LYS A 293 -0.04 -5.76 23.50
CA LYS A 293 1.10 -5.06 22.89
C LYS A 293 2.04 -6.07 22.23
N SER A 294 2.37 -5.85 20.97
CA SER A 294 3.36 -6.64 20.23
C SER A 294 4.80 -6.22 20.59
N THR A 295 5.79 -6.93 20.06
CA THR A 295 7.21 -6.59 20.20
C THR A 295 7.59 -5.28 19.50
N THR A 296 6.82 -4.84 18.49
CA THR A 296 7.00 -3.55 17.80
C THR A 296 6.30 -2.40 18.52
N GLY A 297 5.44 -2.71 19.49
CA GLY A 297 4.67 -1.74 20.27
C GLY A 297 3.27 -1.43 19.71
N THR A 298 2.85 -2.14 18.66
CA THR A 298 1.48 -2.10 18.13
C THR A 298 0.51 -2.87 19.03
N LEU A 299 -0.79 -2.59 18.93
CA LEU A 299 -1.83 -3.43 19.50
C LEU A 299 -2.15 -4.57 18.53
N LYS A 300 -2.09 -5.81 18.98
CA LYS A 300 -2.30 -7.01 18.15
C LYS A 300 -3.40 -7.89 18.74
N GLY A 301 -4.30 -8.35 17.90
CA GLY A 301 -5.42 -9.23 18.26
C GLY A 301 -5.90 -10.03 17.06
N SER A 302 -7.05 -10.68 17.21
CA SER A 302 -7.66 -11.45 16.13
C SER A 302 -9.17 -11.34 16.15
N ILE A 303 -9.76 -11.50 14.97
CA ILE A 303 -11.19 -11.44 14.73
C ILE A 303 -11.61 -12.76 14.11
N CYS A 304 -12.47 -13.48 14.82
CA CYS A 304 -13.07 -14.71 14.31
C CYS A 304 -14.38 -14.37 13.60
N VAL A 305 -14.43 -14.60 12.29
CA VAL A 305 -15.66 -14.48 11.51
C VAL A 305 -16.21 -15.88 11.30
N LYS A 306 -17.45 -16.11 11.73
CA LYS A 306 -18.14 -17.38 11.46
C LYS A 306 -18.26 -17.58 9.96
N ASP A 307 -17.90 -18.75 9.47
CA ASP A 307 -18.22 -19.13 8.10
C ASP A 307 -19.74 -19.25 7.95
N LEU A 308 -20.30 -18.43 7.07
CA LEU A 308 -21.74 -18.38 6.80
C LEU A 308 -22.12 -19.15 5.54
N ALA A 309 -21.19 -19.87 4.88
CA ALA A 309 -21.37 -20.67 3.66
C ALA A 309 -22.84 -20.82 3.26
N PRO A 310 -23.36 -19.94 2.38
CA PRO A 310 -24.80 -19.84 2.16
C PRO A 310 -25.30 -21.09 1.46
N ASN A 311 -26.39 -21.67 1.98
CA ASN A 311 -27.11 -22.71 1.26
C ASN A 311 -27.98 -22.05 0.19
N LEU A 312 -27.52 -22.11 -1.06
CA LEU A 312 -28.22 -21.50 -2.20
C LEU A 312 -29.24 -22.49 -2.77
N PRO A 313 -30.46 -22.05 -3.13
CA PRO A 313 -31.43 -22.91 -3.78
C PRO A 313 -30.92 -23.35 -5.16
N SER A 314 -31.25 -24.58 -5.55
CA SER A 314 -31.03 -25.06 -6.91
C SER A 314 -32.02 -24.35 -7.84
N LEU A 315 -31.53 -23.74 -8.92
CA LEU A 315 -32.39 -23.15 -9.94
C LEU A 315 -33.26 -24.20 -10.65
N LYS A 316 -32.83 -25.48 -10.67
CA LYS A 316 -33.63 -26.60 -11.21
C LYS A 316 -34.87 -26.89 -10.38
N ASP A 317 -34.89 -26.44 -9.13
CA ASP A 317 -35.98 -26.67 -8.20
C ASP A 317 -36.97 -25.49 -8.20
N ALA A 318 -36.70 -24.44 -8.99
CA ALA A 318 -37.48 -23.21 -9.09
C ALA A 318 -38.40 -23.17 -10.33
N GLU A 319 -38.42 -24.23 -11.14
CA GLU A 319 -39.33 -24.44 -12.28
C GLU A 319 -40.57 -25.26 -11.86
#